data_AF-A0A7J5D581-F1
#
_entry.id   AF-A0A7J5D581-F1
#
_cell.length_a   1.000
_cell.length_b   1.000
_cell.length_c   1.000
_cell.angle_alpha   90.00
_cell.angle_beta   90.00
_cell.angle_gamma   90.00
#
_symmetry.space_group_name_H-M   'P 1'
#
loop_
_entity.id
_entity.type
_entity.pdbx_description
1 polymer ?
#
loop_
_entity_poly.entity_id
_entity_poly.type
_entity_poly.pdbx_seq_one_letter_code
_entity_poly.pdbx_strand_id
1 'polypeptide(L)'
;MSAQQSVLIPEQRNANPRRGTRSGRADGGIRPRAAASTVWYLRLLAVLNIVAVISLPFREEVHEHNGGEFFTPYLATAGLISAALALFLALVMRRRKRAAWIFNLLLAGPLLALYTVALTQDRYQRHVFNWISALLTALFVVALLLGRKEFHAVGDRSNPRLALAVGAGGLLVSATLGTLLVSATNRVPGTPLGDRIAYTLLRGISVGPLADRFDTVVAPRWVDVLVNVLMAATFLLVLYACFRSPRGLELLGEEDEARLRALLARHGERDSLGYFALRRDKAVIWSPSGKAAIAYGVRGGVTLASGDPIGDPEAWPGAIEAWLREARRHAWTPAVMGAGEEAGTVYARHGLDALELGDEAIVDRSDFTLEGRAMRGVRQAHKRVRRAGYTVRVRRHEDIPEAEMGALTDKADLWRDGGTERGFSMALGRLGDPADGRCVMLECHDSDGEPRAVLSFVPWGERGLSLDLMRRDRNSDNGLMEFMVIELLLRAEEFGVERVSLNFAMFRSVFERGTRLGAGPVLRLWCSVLTFLSRWWQLESLYRANAKYRPVWEPRYLLFEKSADLPRIGIAAARAEGFLAPPALPRFASRRPAHPDRRLPAPPPAAPAARSGRPTP
;
A
#
# COMPACT_ATOMS: atom_id res chain seq x y z
N MET A 1 -34.41 -10.00 -9.09
CA MET A 1 -33.46 -10.71 -9.96
C MET A 1 -32.10 -10.68 -9.28
N SER A 2 -31.76 -11.82 -8.67
CA SER A 2 -30.55 -12.06 -7.89
C SER A 2 -29.59 -12.86 -8.76
N ALA A 3 -28.42 -12.32 -9.08
CA ALA A 3 -27.23 -13.04 -9.53
C ALA A 3 -26.05 -12.07 -9.71
N GLN A 4 -24.86 -12.49 -9.27
CA GLN A 4 -23.53 -11.86 -9.45
C GLN A 4 -23.05 -10.83 -8.41
N GLN A 5 -22.93 -11.24 -7.15
CA GLN A 5 -21.96 -10.64 -6.20
C GLN A 5 -21.05 -11.68 -5.51
N SER A 6 -21.17 -12.96 -5.84
CA SER A 6 -20.59 -14.08 -5.07
C SER A 6 -19.13 -14.45 -5.39
N VAL A 7 -18.31 -13.57 -5.98
CA VAL A 7 -16.90 -13.92 -6.35
C VAL A 7 -15.86 -12.96 -5.73
N LEU A 8 -16.26 -12.05 -4.83
CA LEU A 8 -15.37 -11.02 -4.28
C LEU A 8 -14.76 -11.35 -2.92
N ILE A 9 -15.27 -12.36 -2.22
CA ILE A 9 -14.76 -12.80 -0.91
C ILE A 9 -13.86 -14.03 -1.14
N PRO A 10 -12.60 -14.07 -0.68
CA PRO A 10 -11.86 -15.32 -0.64
C PRO A 10 -12.62 -16.27 0.29
N GLU A 11 -13.05 -17.43 -0.20
CA GLU A 11 -13.55 -18.50 0.66
C GLU A 11 -12.45 -18.83 1.71
N GLN A 12 -12.67 -18.41 2.96
CA GLN A 12 -11.80 -18.75 4.09
C GLN A 12 -12.02 -20.24 4.40
N ARG A 13 -11.35 -21.10 3.63
CA ARG A 13 -11.38 -22.53 3.87
C ARG A 13 -10.51 -22.84 5.09
N ASN A 14 -11.15 -23.16 6.22
CA ASN A 14 -10.50 -23.74 7.40
C ASN A 14 -9.65 -24.95 6.97
N ALA A 15 -8.34 -24.75 6.86
CA ALA A 15 -7.41 -25.80 6.47
C ALA A 15 -7.08 -26.65 7.70
N ASN A 16 -7.52 -27.90 7.65
CA ASN A 16 -7.24 -28.98 8.58
C ASN A 16 -5.74 -29.06 8.94
N PRO A 17 -5.33 -29.06 10.22
CA PRO A 17 -3.92 -28.94 10.61
C PRO A 17 -3.25 -30.32 10.59
N ARG A 18 -2.88 -30.82 9.41
CA ARG A 18 -1.94 -31.95 9.30
C ARG A 18 -0.97 -31.78 8.13
N ARG A 19 0.11 -31.05 8.42
CA ARG A 19 1.51 -31.35 7.99
C ARG A 19 2.40 -30.21 8.48
N GLY A 20 2.99 -30.39 9.65
CA GLY A 20 4.11 -29.56 10.09
C GLY A 20 5.28 -29.74 9.14
N THR A 21 5.71 -28.67 8.49
CA THR A 21 6.99 -28.61 7.81
C THR A 21 7.89 -27.68 8.59
N ARG A 22 8.91 -28.30 9.22
CA ARG A 22 10.06 -27.69 9.87
C ARG A 22 10.53 -26.40 9.19
N SER A 23 10.67 -25.35 9.98
CA SER A 23 11.48 -24.18 9.66
C SER A 23 12.98 -24.53 9.82
N GLY A 24 13.83 -23.82 9.07
CA GLY A 24 15.24 -23.65 9.42
C GLY A 24 16.25 -24.51 8.64
N ARG A 25 16.62 -24.06 7.44
CA ARG A 25 18.02 -23.90 6.99
C ARG A 25 18.04 -23.25 5.61
N ALA A 26 18.92 -22.27 5.43
CA ALA A 26 19.30 -21.76 4.12
C ALA A 26 20.06 -22.86 3.38
N ASP A 27 19.33 -23.85 2.85
CA ASP A 27 19.95 -24.90 2.04
C ASP A 27 20.44 -24.28 0.73
N GLY A 28 21.76 -24.32 0.53
CA GLY A 28 22.45 -24.03 -0.72
C GLY A 28 22.15 -25.05 -1.83
N GLY A 29 20.92 -25.54 -1.90
CA GLY A 29 20.45 -26.50 -2.87
C GLY A 29 20.42 -25.92 -4.29
N ILE A 30 20.44 -26.81 -5.27
CA ILE A 30 20.43 -26.47 -6.70
C ILE A 30 19.16 -25.67 -7.08
N ARG A 31 18.03 -25.89 -6.40
CA ARG A 31 16.73 -25.26 -6.71
C ARG A 31 16.70 -23.73 -6.49
N PRO A 32 17.04 -23.19 -5.29
CA PRO A 32 17.08 -21.74 -5.08
C PRO A 32 18.14 -21.06 -5.94
N ARG A 33 19.28 -21.73 -6.20
CA ARG A 33 20.30 -21.24 -7.13
C ARG A 33 19.76 -21.15 -8.57
N ALA A 34 19.09 -22.18 -9.07
CA ALA A 34 18.47 -22.19 -10.39
C ALA A 34 17.43 -21.07 -10.55
N ALA A 35 16.55 -20.88 -9.56
CA ALA A 35 15.60 -19.77 -9.56
C ALA A 35 16.30 -18.40 -9.56
N ALA A 36 17.37 -18.23 -8.78
CA ALA A 36 18.16 -16.99 -8.80
C ALA A 36 18.84 -16.75 -10.16
N SER A 37 19.36 -17.81 -10.79
CA SER A 37 19.97 -17.74 -12.13
C SER A 37 18.99 -17.26 -13.19
N THR A 38 17.72 -17.69 -13.15
CA THR A 38 16.70 -17.16 -14.09
C THR A 38 16.47 -15.66 -13.95
N VAL A 39 16.52 -15.13 -12.71
CA VAL A 39 16.38 -13.69 -12.46
C VAL A 39 17.60 -12.92 -12.94
N TRP A 40 18.81 -13.46 -12.71
CA TRP A 40 20.05 -12.86 -13.18
C TRP A 40 20.17 -12.85 -14.70
N TYR A 41 19.78 -13.94 -15.37
CA TYR A 41 19.72 -14.02 -16.84
C TYR A 41 18.85 -12.90 -17.41
N LEU A 42 17.63 -12.71 -16.89
CA LEU A 42 16.72 -11.67 -17.35
C LEU A 42 17.26 -10.25 -17.09
N ARG A 43 17.97 -10.02 -15.98
CA ARG A 43 18.64 -8.73 -15.69
C ARG A 43 19.75 -8.45 -16.67
N LEU A 44 20.60 -9.45 -16.93
CA LEU A 44 21.69 -9.34 -17.88
C LEU A 44 21.15 -8.99 -19.27
N LEU A 45 20.07 -9.66 -19.70
CA LEU A 45 19.43 -9.34 -20.98
C LEU A 45 18.77 -7.98 -21.00
N ALA A 46 18.17 -7.51 -19.91
CA ALA A 46 17.65 -6.16 -19.84
C ALA A 46 18.77 -5.13 -20.08
N VAL A 47 19.92 -5.31 -19.43
CA VAL A 47 21.10 -4.45 -19.62
C VAL A 47 21.64 -4.57 -21.04
N LEU A 48 21.81 -5.79 -21.57
CA LEU A 48 22.32 -6.02 -22.92
C LEU A 48 21.42 -5.38 -23.99
N ASN A 49 20.10 -5.50 -23.86
CA ASN A 49 19.17 -4.84 -24.77
C ASN A 49 19.23 -3.32 -24.69
N ILE A 50 19.44 -2.73 -23.49
CA ILE A 50 19.62 -1.28 -23.34
C ILE A 50 20.92 -0.83 -24.00
N VAL A 51 22.01 -1.57 -23.78
CA VAL A 51 23.31 -1.29 -24.41
C VAL A 51 23.22 -1.41 -25.93
N ALA A 52 22.52 -2.42 -26.46
CA ALA A 52 22.30 -2.61 -27.88
C ALA A 52 21.48 -1.48 -28.53
N VAL A 53 20.60 -0.83 -27.77
CA VAL A 53 19.84 0.35 -28.23
C VAL A 53 20.70 1.61 -28.27
N ILE A 54 21.66 1.74 -27.34
CA ILE A 54 22.53 2.93 -27.22
C ILE A 54 23.75 2.84 -28.14
N SER A 55 24.28 1.63 -28.38
CA SER A 55 25.47 1.40 -29.21
C SER A 55 25.09 1.11 -30.67
N LEU A 56 25.31 2.11 -31.53
CA LEU A 56 25.12 2.02 -32.99
C LEU A 56 25.86 0.84 -33.67
N PRO A 57 27.14 0.54 -33.39
CA PRO A 57 27.84 -0.56 -34.08
C PRO A 57 27.28 -1.95 -33.70
N PHE A 58 26.78 -2.12 -32.48
CA PHE A 58 26.17 -3.38 -32.04
C PHE A 58 24.77 -3.60 -32.64
N ARG A 59 24.09 -2.52 -33.02
CA ARG A 59 22.75 -2.59 -33.63
C ARG A 59 22.81 -3.05 -35.08
N GLU A 60 23.83 -2.64 -35.84
CA GLU A 60 24.06 -3.13 -37.22
C GLU A 60 24.48 -4.60 -37.20
N GLU A 61 25.34 -5.02 -36.26
CA GLU A 61 25.76 -6.42 -36.10
C GLU A 61 24.59 -7.35 -35.68
N VAL A 62 23.66 -6.86 -34.83
CA VAL A 62 22.42 -7.58 -34.46
C VAL A 62 21.35 -7.53 -35.57
N HIS A 63 21.30 -6.48 -36.39
CA HIS A 63 20.39 -6.41 -37.54
C HIS A 63 20.86 -7.28 -38.71
N GLU A 64 22.16 -7.32 -39.01
CA GLU A 64 22.74 -8.28 -39.96
C GLU A 64 22.56 -9.73 -39.46
N HIS A 65 22.72 -9.99 -38.15
CA HIS A 65 22.44 -11.31 -37.59
C HIS A 65 20.94 -11.68 -37.66
N ASN A 66 20.03 -10.77 -37.35
CA ASN A 66 18.59 -11.07 -37.36
C ASN A 66 17.97 -11.12 -38.75
N GLY A 67 18.62 -10.59 -39.80
CA GLY A 67 18.11 -10.50 -41.17
C GLY A 67 18.21 -11.77 -42.02
N GLY A 68 18.84 -12.85 -41.52
CA GLY A 68 19.14 -14.03 -42.32
C GLY A 68 19.15 -15.36 -41.54
N GLU A 69 20.35 -15.85 -41.23
CA GLU A 69 20.61 -17.24 -40.81
C GLU A 69 20.92 -17.39 -39.32
N PHE A 70 20.74 -16.33 -38.52
CA PHE A 70 21.00 -16.36 -37.08
C PHE A 70 19.75 -16.11 -36.25
N PHE A 71 19.67 -16.76 -35.08
CA PHE A 71 18.66 -16.46 -34.07
C PHE A 71 19.29 -16.06 -32.73
N THR A 72 18.67 -15.11 -32.03
CA THR A 72 19.16 -14.58 -30.75
C THR A 72 18.66 -15.37 -29.54
N PRO A 73 19.34 -15.34 -28.39
CA PRO A 73 18.84 -15.98 -27.17
C PRO A 73 17.47 -15.42 -26.73
N TYR A 74 16.67 -16.20 -25.98
CA TYR A 74 15.38 -15.77 -25.44
C TYR A 74 15.41 -14.36 -24.84
N LEU A 75 14.61 -13.42 -25.38
CA LEU A 75 14.53 -11.98 -25.03
C LEU A 75 15.74 -11.11 -25.41
N ALA A 76 16.69 -11.59 -26.20
CA ALA A 76 17.84 -10.82 -26.69
C ALA A 76 17.60 -10.23 -28.10
N THR A 77 16.51 -9.49 -28.30
CA THR A 77 16.09 -9.01 -29.64
C THR A 77 16.47 -7.56 -29.93
N ALA A 78 17.37 -6.96 -29.14
CA ALA A 78 17.84 -5.56 -29.27
C ALA A 78 16.71 -4.54 -29.45
N GLY A 79 15.81 -4.48 -28.47
CA GLY A 79 14.69 -3.53 -28.48
C GLY A 79 14.32 -3.06 -27.08
N LEU A 80 13.83 -1.81 -26.99
CA LEU A 80 13.37 -1.21 -25.73
C LEU A 80 12.21 -2.01 -25.10
N ILE A 81 11.36 -2.63 -25.91
CA ILE A 81 10.27 -3.51 -25.44
C ILE A 81 10.82 -4.77 -24.79
N SER A 82 11.79 -5.43 -25.41
CA SER A 82 12.45 -6.62 -24.85
C SER A 82 13.26 -6.28 -23.61
N ALA A 83 13.92 -5.11 -23.56
CA ALA A 83 14.55 -4.60 -22.35
C ALA A 83 13.53 -4.39 -21.22
N ALA A 84 12.42 -3.71 -21.51
CA ALA A 84 11.35 -3.44 -20.56
C ALA A 84 10.69 -4.73 -20.07
N LEU A 85 10.40 -5.67 -20.97
CA LEU A 85 9.83 -6.99 -20.67
C LEU A 85 10.80 -7.84 -19.83
N ALA A 86 12.08 -7.91 -20.20
CA ALA A 86 13.09 -8.65 -19.45
C ALA A 86 13.27 -8.08 -18.04
N LEU A 87 13.36 -6.75 -17.90
CA LEU A 87 13.45 -6.08 -16.61
C LEU A 87 12.20 -6.35 -15.76
N PHE A 88 11.02 -6.23 -16.37
CA PHE A 88 9.76 -6.49 -15.71
C PHE A 88 9.65 -7.95 -15.22
N LEU A 89 9.92 -8.92 -16.09
CA LEU A 89 9.91 -10.34 -15.73
C LEU A 89 10.96 -10.63 -14.65
N ALA A 90 12.14 -10.02 -14.69
CA ALA A 90 13.13 -10.15 -13.63
C ALA A 90 12.60 -9.65 -12.28
N LEU A 91 11.88 -8.52 -12.26
CA LEU A 91 11.26 -7.97 -11.04
C LEU A 91 10.16 -8.87 -10.49
N VAL A 92 9.30 -9.44 -11.34
CA VAL A 92 8.20 -10.32 -10.90
C VAL A 92 8.70 -11.72 -10.54
N MET A 93 9.68 -12.26 -11.27
CA MET A 93 10.32 -13.54 -10.95
C MET A 93 11.13 -13.45 -9.65
N ARG A 94 11.74 -12.30 -9.34
CA ARG A 94 12.35 -12.06 -8.01
C ARG A 94 11.33 -12.24 -6.88
N ARG A 95 10.06 -11.92 -7.12
CA ARG A 95 8.95 -12.14 -6.17
C ARG A 95 8.42 -13.57 -6.17
N ARG A 96 9.07 -14.50 -6.88
CA ARG A 96 8.73 -15.93 -6.93
C ARG A 96 7.29 -16.22 -7.35
N LYS A 97 6.68 -15.32 -8.13
CA LYS A 97 5.28 -15.46 -8.58
C LYS A 97 5.14 -16.57 -9.61
N ARG A 98 4.19 -17.48 -9.39
CA ARG A 98 3.94 -18.64 -10.27
C ARG A 98 3.55 -18.22 -11.68
N ALA A 99 2.77 -17.15 -11.83
CA ALA A 99 2.32 -16.65 -13.14
C ALA A 99 3.51 -16.22 -14.04
N ALA A 100 4.52 -15.56 -13.47
CA ALA A 100 5.71 -15.16 -14.23
C ALA A 100 6.56 -16.35 -14.64
N TRP A 101 6.63 -17.39 -13.80
CA TRP A 101 7.29 -18.65 -14.17
C TRP A 101 6.55 -19.35 -15.31
N ILE A 102 5.23 -19.48 -15.24
CA ILE A 102 4.41 -20.05 -16.33
C ILE A 102 4.60 -19.24 -17.62
N PHE A 103 4.53 -17.90 -17.54
CA PHE A 103 4.71 -17.03 -18.70
C PHE A 103 6.09 -17.21 -19.37
N ASN A 104 7.17 -17.21 -18.59
CA ASN A 104 8.52 -17.45 -19.13
C ASN A 104 8.64 -18.84 -19.74
N LEU A 105 8.06 -19.87 -19.11
CA LEU A 105 8.09 -21.23 -19.63
C LEU A 105 7.30 -21.38 -20.93
N LEU A 106 6.13 -20.74 -21.02
CA LEU A 106 5.29 -20.74 -22.22
C LEU A 106 5.89 -19.94 -23.38
N LEU A 107 6.76 -18.97 -23.11
CA LEU A 107 7.44 -18.22 -24.16
C LEU A 107 8.79 -18.86 -24.55
N ALA A 108 9.61 -19.23 -23.58
CA ALA A 108 10.94 -19.81 -23.82
C ALA A 108 10.89 -21.28 -24.26
N GLY A 109 9.90 -22.05 -23.81
CA GLY A 109 9.77 -23.48 -24.14
C GLY A 109 9.50 -23.71 -25.64
N PRO A 110 8.43 -23.14 -26.22
CA PRO A 110 8.17 -23.23 -27.66
C PRO A 110 9.29 -22.61 -28.51
N LEU A 111 9.91 -21.52 -28.03
CA LEU A 111 11.06 -20.92 -28.72
C LEU A 111 12.25 -21.88 -28.77
N LEU A 112 12.55 -22.57 -27.66
CA LEU A 112 13.59 -23.60 -27.63
C LEU A 112 13.25 -24.74 -28.61
N ALA A 113 12.00 -25.20 -28.65
CA ALA A 113 11.56 -26.22 -29.60
C ALA A 113 11.78 -25.75 -31.06
N LEU A 114 11.44 -24.50 -31.37
CA LEU A 114 11.69 -23.92 -32.68
C LEU A 114 13.18 -23.88 -33.02
N TYR A 115 14.06 -23.51 -32.07
CA TYR A 115 15.52 -23.53 -32.28
C TYR A 115 16.05 -24.94 -32.50
N THR A 116 15.53 -25.94 -31.78
CA THR A 116 15.93 -27.33 -32.02
C THR A 116 15.54 -27.82 -33.41
N VAL A 117 14.37 -27.41 -33.93
CA VAL A 117 13.94 -27.72 -35.31
C VAL A 117 14.74 -26.92 -36.33
N ALA A 118 15.05 -25.65 -36.06
CA ALA A 118 15.86 -24.83 -36.96
C ALA A 118 17.27 -25.42 -37.12
N LEU A 119 17.88 -25.89 -36.02
CA LEU A 119 19.22 -26.49 -36.03
C LEU A 119 19.31 -27.84 -36.76
N THR A 120 18.20 -28.48 -37.14
CA THR A 120 18.24 -29.66 -38.02
C THR A 120 18.35 -29.31 -39.50
N GLN A 121 18.21 -28.03 -39.85
CA GLN A 121 18.35 -27.57 -41.23
C GLN A 121 19.79 -27.09 -41.46
N ASP A 122 20.40 -27.55 -42.56
CA ASP A 122 21.79 -27.25 -42.93
C ASP A 122 22.13 -25.76 -42.92
N ARG A 123 21.13 -24.92 -43.25
CA ARG A 123 21.25 -23.46 -43.26
C ARG A 123 21.64 -22.89 -41.89
N TYR A 124 21.04 -23.38 -40.82
CA TYR A 124 21.23 -22.82 -39.47
C TYR A 124 22.32 -23.54 -38.67
N GLN A 125 22.59 -24.81 -38.98
CA GLN A 125 23.53 -25.65 -38.21
C GLN A 125 25.00 -25.23 -38.39
N ARG A 126 25.36 -24.62 -39.53
CA ARG A 126 26.71 -24.17 -39.87
C ARG A 126 27.21 -22.99 -39.01
N HIS A 127 26.30 -22.31 -38.32
CA HIS A 127 26.59 -21.10 -37.58
C HIS A 127 26.73 -21.37 -36.08
N VAL A 128 27.95 -21.20 -35.53
CA VAL A 128 28.26 -21.43 -34.10
C VAL A 128 27.39 -20.56 -33.18
N PHE A 129 27.05 -19.34 -33.60
CA PHE A 129 26.19 -18.44 -32.84
C PHE A 129 24.80 -19.04 -32.54
N ASN A 130 24.21 -19.79 -33.48
CA ASN A 130 22.91 -20.44 -33.29
C ASN A 130 22.96 -21.52 -32.20
N TRP A 131 24.06 -22.27 -32.14
CA TRP A 131 24.30 -23.23 -31.06
C TRP A 131 24.42 -22.56 -29.70
N ILE A 132 25.12 -21.43 -29.63
CA ILE A 132 25.24 -20.64 -28.39
C ILE A 132 23.87 -20.10 -27.95
N SER A 133 23.09 -19.53 -28.86
CA SER A 133 21.74 -19.01 -28.59
C SER A 133 20.77 -20.10 -28.11
N ALA A 134 20.81 -21.27 -28.74
CA ALA A 134 20.02 -22.42 -28.34
C ALA A 134 20.45 -22.93 -26.96
N LEU A 135 21.76 -23.00 -26.69
CA LEU A 135 22.30 -23.43 -25.40
C LEU A 135 21.90 -22.48 -24.27
N LEU A 136 22.03 -21.17 -24.46
CA LEU A 136 21.62 -20.18 -23.45
C LEU A 136 20.12 -20.26 -23.15
N THR A 137 19.30 -20.42 -24.19
CA THR A 137 17.85 -20.60 -24.04
C THR A 137 17.52 -21.92 -23.34
N ALA A 138 18.23 -23.00 -23.67
CA ALA A 138 18.08 -24.31 -23.01
C ALA A 138 18.45 -24.24 -21.53
N LEU A 139 19.59 -23.60 -21.19
CA LEU A 139 20.02 -23.38 -19.81
C LEU A 139 18.97 -22.59 -19.02
N PHE A 140 18.38 -21.56 -19.63
CA PHE A 140 17.30 -20.80 -19.01
C PHE A 140 16.05 -21.66 -18.74
N VAL A 141 15.60 -22.45 -19.72
CA VAL A 141 14.45 -23.37 -19.57
C VAL A 141 14.75 -24.44 -18.52
N VAL A 142 15.94 -25.04 -18.51
CA VAL A 142 16.35 -26.02 -17.49
C VAL A 142 16.35 -25.37 -16.10
N ALA A 143 16.85 -24.14 -15.97
CA ALA A 143 16.82 -23.41 -14.71
C ALA A 143 15.38 -23.12 -14.25
N LEU A 144 14.45 -22.80 -15.15
CA LEU A 144 13.02 -22.67 -14.84
C LEU A 144 12.43 -24.00 -14.34
N LEU A 145 12.76 -25.12 -14.96
CA LEU A 145 12.25 -26.45 -14.59
C LEU A 145 12.80 -26.91 -13.24
N LEU A 146 14.11 -26.74 -13.00
CA LEU A 146 14.76 -27.04 -11.71
C LEU A 146 14.23 -26.14 -10.59
N GLY A 147 13.99 -24.86 -10.89
CA GLY A 147 13.47 -23.86 -9.97
C GLY A 147 11.95 -23.93 -9.73
N ARG A 148 11.20 -24.82 -10.39
CA ARG A 148 9.71 -24.81 -10.39
C ARG A 148 9.05 -24.70 -9.02
N LYS A 149 9.64 -25.34 -7.98
CA LYS A 149 9.08 -25.37 -6.62
C LYS A 149 9.31 -24.06 -5.84
N GLU A 150 10.28 -23.25 -6.28
CA GLU A 150 10.55 -21.94 -5.69
C GLU A 150 9.50 -20.92 -6.13
N PHE A 151 8.88 -21.08 -7.31
CA PHE A 151 7.86 -20.18 -7.86
C PHE A 151 6.43 -20.55 -7.43
N HIS A 152 6.20 -20.60 -6.12
CA HIS A 152 4.91 -20.98 -5.54
C HIS A 152 4.00 -19.78 -5.24
N ALA A 153 4.51 -18.54 -5.31
CA ALA A 153 3.77 -17.39 -4.81
C ALA A 153 2.54 -17.09 -5.69
N VAL A 154 1.38 -17.02 -5.05
CA VAL A 154 0.11 -16.69 -5.71
C VAL A 154 0.11 -15.20 -6.06
N GLY A 155 -0.33 -14.86 -7.27
CA GLY A 155 -0.47 -13.47 -7.71
C GLY A 155 -1.44 -12.70 -6.83
N ASP A 156 -1.17 -11.42 -6.62
CA ASP A 156 -2.16 -10.53 -6.01
C ASP A 156 -3.30 -10.32 -7.03
N ARG A 157 -4.53 -10.01 -6.59
CA ARG A 157 -5.68 -9.85 -7.51
C ARG A 157 -5.39 -8.72 -8.51
N SER A 158 -5.18 -9.08 -9.78
CA SER A 158 -5.02 -8.14 -10.88
C SER A 158 -6.37 -7.52 -11.27
N ASN A 159 -6.35 -6.34 -11.88
CA ASN A 159 -7.54 -5.78 -12.52
C ASN A 159 -7.45 -6.01 -14.05
N PRO A 160 -7.90 -7.18 -14.56
CA PRO A 160 -7.77 -7.50 -15.98
C PRO A 160 -8.59 -6.56 -16.86
N ARG A 161 -9.70 -6.00 -16.34
CA ARG A 161 -10.51 -5.02 -17.07
C ARG A 161 -9.75 -3.71 -17.29
N LEU A 162 -9.07 -3.21 -16.26
CA LEU A 162 -8.21 -2.03 -16.40
C LEU A 162 -7.04 -2.30 -17.34
N ALA A 163 -6.39 -3.46 -17.21
CA ALA A 163 -5.31 -3.85 -18.11
C ALA A 163 -5.75 -3.94 -19.57
N LEU A 164 -6.93 -4.51 -19.83
CA LEU A 164 -7.51 -4.62 -21.16
C LEU A 164 -7.89 -3.23 -21.71
N ALA A 165 -8.50 -2.37 -20.89
CA ALA A 165 -8.83 -1.00 -21.30
C ALA A 165 -7.58 -0.16 -21.60
N VAL A 166 -6.55 -0.25 -20.76
CA VAL A 166 -5.25 0.43 -20.96
C VAL A 166 -4.53 -0.14 -22.18
N GLY A 167 -4.62 -1.46 -22.40
CA GLY A 167 -4.02 -2.12 -23.56
C GLY A 167 -4.69 -1.71 -24.87
N ALA A 168 -6.03 -1.81 -24.94
CA ALA A 168 -6.78 -1.42 -26.12
C ALA A 168 -6.62 0.08 -26.42
N GLY A 169 -6.75 0.95 -25.41
CA GLY A 169 -6.58 2.39 -25.57
C GLY A 169 -5.15 2.79 -25.94
N GLY A 170 -4.15 2.23 -25.26
CA GLY A 170 -2.74 2.53 -25.53
C GLY A 170 -2.30 2.02 -26.91
N LEU A 171 -2.77 0.83 -27.32
CA LEU A 171 -2.51 0.30 -28.66
C LEU A 171 -3.15 1.19 -29.73
N LEU A 172 -4.40 1.62 -29.53
CA LEU A 172 -5.11 2.50 -30.46
C LEU A 172 -4.41 3.86 -30.60
N VAL A 173 -4.01 4.48 -29.49
CA VAL A 173 -3.25 5.75 -29.49
C VAL A 173 -1.90 5.57 -30.17
N SER A 174 -1.13 4.52 -29.82
CA SER A 174 0.19 4.27 -30.38
C SER A 174 0.13 3.95 -31.87
N ALA A 175 -0.83 3.14 -32.30
CA ALA A 175 -1.07 2.82 -33.70
C ALA A 175 -1.51 4.05 -34.50
N THR A 176 -2.37 4.90 -33.94
CA THR A 176 -2.86 6.11 -34.61
C THR A 176 -1.73 7.12 -34.77
N LEU A 177 -1.01 7.43 -33.67
CA LEU A 177 0.08 8.40 -33.68
C LEU A 177 1.25 7.92 -34.55
N GLY A 178 1.60 6.63 -34.45
CA GLY A 178 2.61 6.01 -35.31
C GLY A 178 2.23 6.03 -36.79
N THR A 179 0.98 5.72 -37.13
CA THR A 179 0.50 5.75 -38.52
C THR A 179 0.47 7.19 -39.06
N LEU A 180 0.13 8.19 -38.24
CA LEU A 180 0.20 9.62 -38.62
C LEU A 180 1.63 10.07 -38.87
N LEU A 181 2.57 9.70 -37.98
CA LEU A 181 3.99 9.99 -38.12
C LEU A 181 4.58 9.34 -39.38
N VAL A 182 4.28 8.06 -39.61
CA VAL A 182 4.69 7.35 -40.83
C VAL A 182 4.05 8.01 -42.05
N SER A 183 2.77 8.38 -42.01
CA SER A 183 2.10 9.04 -43.14
C SER A 183 2.67 10.43 -43.47
N ALA A 184 3.13 11.17 -42.47
CA ALA A 184 3.73 12.50 -42.65
C ALA A 184 5.18 12.44 -43.16
N THR A 185 5.87 11.32 -42.96
CA THR A 185 7.31 11.19 -43.22
C THR A 185 7.65 10.15 -44.28
N ASN A 186 6.67 9.37 -44.73
CA ASN A 186 6.84 8.38 -45.78
C ASN A 186 7.24 9.06 -47.09
N ARG A 187 8.35 8.60 -47.66
CA ARG A 187 8.90 9.15 -48.92
C ARG A 187 8.29 8.51 -50.17
N VAL A 188 7.46 7.48 -50.02
CA VAL A 188 6.81 6.76 -51.12
C VAL A 188 5.38 7.29 -51.33
N PRO A 189 5.07 7.93 -52.47
CA PRO A 189 3.71 8.37 -52.79
C PRO A 189 2.80 7.16 -53.07
N GLY A 190 1.55 7.20 -52.61
CA GLY A 190 0.53 6.21 -52.98
C GLY A 190 0.40 4.96 -52.08
N THR A 191 1.20 4.82 -51.01
CA THR A 191 1.08 3.66 -50.10
C THR A 191 -0.30 3.63 -49.42
N PRO A 192 -1.06 2.53 -49.49
CA PRO A 192 -2.39 2.42 -48.87
C PRO A 192 -2.31 2.52 -47.34
N LEU A 193 -3.38 3.00 -46.71
CA LEU A 193 -3.45 3.20 -45.26
C LEU A 193 -3.25 1.89 -44.47
N GLY A 194 -3.72 0.76 -45.02
CA GLY A 194 -3.57 -0.57 -44.42
C GLY A 194 -2.10 -0.97 -44.21
N ASP A 195 -1.25 -0.73 -45.21
CA ASP A 195 0.18 -1.07 -45.16
C ASP A 195 0.93 -0.20 -44.15
N ARG A 196 0.53 1.06 -43.98
CA ARG A 196 1.11 1.97 -42.98
C ARG A 196 0.75 1.57 -41.55
N ILE A 197 -0.49 1.10 -41.34
CA ILE A 197 -0.94 0.56 -40.06
C ILE A 197 -0.21 -0.75 -39.77
N ALA A 198 -0.13 -1.66 -40.76
CA ALA A 198 0.59 -2.92 -40.64
C ALA A 198 2.06 -2.69 -40.32
N TYR A 199 2.73 -1.78 -41.04
CA TYR A 199 4.11 -1.36 -40.76
C TYR A 199 4.27 -0.86 -39.32
N THR A 200 3.39 0.04 -38.85
CA THR A 200 3.44 0.61 -37.49
C THR A 200 3.25 -0.46 -36.40
N LEU A 201 2.29 -1.37 -36.58
CA LEU A 201 2.01 -2.45 -35.63
C LEU A 201 3.15 -3.49 -35.61
N LEU A 202 3.66 -3.92 -36.77
CA LEU A 202 4.77 -4.87 -36.84
C LEU A 202 6.07 -4.28 -36.31
N ARG A 203 6.40 -3.03 -36.67
CA ARG A 203 7.59 -2.32 -36.15
C ARG A 203 7.50 -2.05 -34.65
N GLY A 204 6.28 -1.96 -34.13
CA GLY A 204 5.98 -1.82 -32.71
C GLY A 204 6.08 -3.12 -31.90
N ILE A 205 6.05 -4.30 -32.54
CA ILE A 205 6.13 -5.61 -31.87
C ILE A 205 7.50 -6.27 -32.10
N SER A 206 8.16 -5.97 -33.21
CA SER A 206 9.44 -6.55 -33.61
C SER A 206 10.39 -5.50 -34.18
N VAL A 207 11.63 -5.52 -33.70
CA VAL A 207 12.77 -4.79 -34.29
C VAL A 207 13.45 -5.66 -35.38
N GLY A 208 12.95 -6.87 -35.65
CA GLY A 208 13.51 -7.80 -36.62
C GLY A 208 13.02 -7.58 -38.07
N PRO A 209 13.50 -8.41 -39.03
CA PRO A 209 13.27 -8.25 -40.49
C PRO A 209 11.83 -8.49 -40.95
N LEU A 210 10.90 -8.70 -40.02
CA LEU A 210 9.47 -8.80 -40.31
C LEU A 210 8.87 -7.46 -40.76
N ALA A 211 9.43 -6.34 -40.29
CA ALA A 211 9.01 -5.00 -40.74
C ALA A 211 9.64 -4.63 -42.10
N ASP A 212 10.83 -5.17 -42.40
CA ASP A 212 11.55 -4.94 -43.65
C ASP A 212 11.00 -5.78 -44.82
N ARG A 213 9.94 -6.57 -44.59
CA ARG A 213 9.16 -7.25 -45.66
C ARG A 213 8.22 -6.32 -46.41
N PHE A 214 8.03 -5.09 -45.93
CA PHE A 214 7.20 -4.09 -46.60
C PHE A 214 8.10 -3.05 -47.27
N ASP A 215 8.55 -3.35 -48.50
CA ASP A 215 9.33 -2.43 -49.36
C ASP A 215 8.56 -1.15 -49.76
N THR A 216 7.31 -1.01 -49.31
CA THR A 216 6.37 0.05 -49.68
C THR A 216 6.34 1.25 -48.72
N VAL A 217 7.08 1.20 -47.60
CA VAL A 217 7.15 2.28 -46.60
C VAL A 217 8.61 2.60 -46.26
N VAL A 218 9.03 3.83 -46.54
CA VAL A 218 10.37 4.33 -46.18
C VAL A 218 10.21 5.50 -45.23
N ALA A 219 10.29 5.22 -43.93
CA ALA A 219 10.22 6.22 -42.87
C ALA A 219 11.62 6.55 -42.30
N PRO A 220 11.87 7.79 -41.86
CA PRO A 220 13.10 8.16 -41.18
C PRO A 220 13.31 7.36 -39.88
N ARG A 221 14.57 7.01 -39.57
CA ARG A 221 14.93 6.20 -38.40
C ARG A 221 14.41 6.74 -37.06
N TRP A 222 14.27 8.06 -36.91
CA TRP A 222 13.73 8.66 -35.69
C TRP A 222 12.24 8.34 -35.46
N VAL A 223 11.47 8.12 -36.54
CA VAL A 223 10.05 7.72 -36.48
C VAL A 223 9.93 6.32 -35.93
N ASP A 224 10.76 5.39 -36.41
CA ASP A 224 10.80 4.02 -35.92
C ASP A 224 11.16 3.95 -34.42
N VAL A 225 12.12 4.78 -33.98
CA VAL A 225 12.48 4.88 -32.56
C VAL A 225 11.28 5.39 -31.75
N LEU A 226 10.60 6.44 -32.22
CA LEU A 226 9.45 7.01 -31.53
C LEU A 226 8.27 6.03 -31.43
N VAL A 227 7.96 5.29 -32.50
CA VAL A 227 6.94 4.23 -32.49
C VAL A 227 7.29 3.12 -31.50
N ASN A 228 8.57 2.71 -31.45
CA ASN A 228 9.05 1.74 -30.46
C ASN A 228 8.94 2.25 -29.02
N VAL A 229 9.25 3.52 -28.76
CA VAL A 229 9.07 4.13 -27.42
C VAL A 229 7.59 4.16 -27.04
N LEU A 230 6.70 4.53 -27.96
CA LEU A 230 5.25 4.58 -27.71
C LEU A 230 4.67 3.19 -27.37
N MET A 231 5.08 2.17 -28.12
CA MET A 231 4.66 0.79 -27.86
C MET A 231 5.27 0.23 -26.57
N ALA A 232 6.53 0.52 -26.28
CA ALA A 232 7.15 0.17 -25.00
C ALA A 232 6.46 0.84 -23.82
N ALA A 233 6.10 2.12 -23.94
CA ALA A 233 5.35 2.85 -22.92
C ALA A 233 3.96 2.25 -22.72
N THR A 234 3.24 1.92 -23.79
CA THR A 234 1.95 1.22 -23.74
C THR A 234 2.07 -0.13 -23.05
N PHE A 235 3.07 -0.92 -23.40
CA PHE A 235 3.34 -2.21 -22.77
C PHE A 235 3.62 -2.07 -21.27
N LEU A 236 4.46 -1.11 -20.88
CA LEU A 236 4.74 -0.79 -19.48
C LEU A 236 3.49 -0.31 -18.73
N LEU A 237 2.60 0.46 -19.38
CA LEU A 237 1.32 0.91 -18.82
C LEU A 237 0.35 -0.25 -18.60
N VAL A 238 0.27 -1.20 -19.53
CA VAL A 238 -0.53 -2.43 -19.38
C VAL A 238 -0.01 -3.27 -18.22
N LEU A 239 1.31 -3.45 -18.14
CA LEU A 239 1.93 -4.13 -17.01
C LEU A 239 1.65 -3.38 -15.69
N TYR A 240 1.77 -2.06 -15.68
CA TYR A 240 1.41 -1.27 -14.52
C TYR A 240 -0.06 -1.48 -14.11
N ALA A 241 -0.99 -1.48 -15.08
CA ALA A 241 -2.41 -1.69 -14.85
C ALA A 241 -2.74 -3.11 -14.35
N CYS A 242 -2.10 -4.15 -14.89
CA CYS A 242 -2.23 -5.54 -14.44
C CYS A 242 -1.87 -5.70 -12.95
N PHE A 243 -0.81 -5.01 -12.50
CA PHE A 243 -0.26 -5.15 -11.15
C PHE A 243 -0.70 -4.03 -10.20
N ARG A 244 -1.51 -3.09 -10.67
CA ARG A 244 -2.11 -2.06 -9.83
C ARG A 244 -3.25 -2.67 -9.02
N SER A 245 -3.04 -2.81 -7.72
CA SER A 245 -4.10 -3.17 -6.79
C SER A 245 -5.28 -2.18 -6.92
N PRO A 246 -6.52 -2.65 -6.97
CA PRO A 246 -7.69 -1.80 -6.76
C PRO A 246 -7.51 -0.99 -5.47
N ARG A 247 -7.83 0.30 -5.51
CA ARG A 247 -7.80 1.21 -4.34
C ARG A 247 -9.22 1.33 -3.78
N GLY A 248 -9.33 1.51 -2.46
CA GLY A 248 -10.62 1.80 -1.80
C GLY A 248 -11.55 0.59 -1.66
N LEU A 249 -11.01 -0.63 -1.59
CA LEU A 249 -11.80 -1.78 -1.19
C LEU A 249 -11.86 -1.82 0.34
N GLU A 250 -13.07 -1.94 0.87
CA GLU A 250 -13.27 -2.43 2.23
C GLU A 250 -12.82 -3.90 2.24
N LEU A 251 -11.70 -4.16 2.90
CA LEU A 251 -11.12 -5.48 3.06
C LEU A 251 -11.65 -6.17 4.32
N LEU A 252 -12.14 -5.39 5.28
CA LEU A 252 -12.78 -5.87 6.49
C LEU A 252 -14.27 -6.10 6.20
N GLY A 253 -14.72 -7.36 6.24
CA GLY A 253 -16.14 -7.68 6.14
C GLY A 253 -16.89 -7.34 7.43
N GLU A 254 -18.21 -7.15 7.34
CA GLU A 254 -19.06 -6.82 8.50
C GLU A 254 -18.97 -7.88 9.62
N GLU A 255 -18.93 -9.16 9.26
CA GLU A 255 -18.77 -10.27 10.21
C GLU A 255 -17.40 -10.23 10.94
N ASP A 256 -16.33 -9.91 10.21
CA ASP A 256 -14.99 -9.77 10.79
C ASP A 256 -14.93 -8.55 11.72
N GLU A 257 -15.53 -7.43 11.32
CA GLU A 257 -15.63 -6.24 12.16
C GLU A 257 -16.37 -6.54 13.47
N ALA A 258 -17.53 -7.21 13.39
CA ALA A 258 -18.32 -7.60 14.55
C ALA A 258 -17.53 -8.52 15.51
N ARG A 259 -16.81 -9.51 14.96
CA ARG A 259 -15.99 -10.42 15.76
C ARG A 259 -14.78 -9.72 16.39
N LEU A 260 -14.14 -8.78 15.68
CA LEU A 260 -13.03 -7.99 16.22
C LEU A 260 -13.50 -7.11 17.36
N ARG A 261 -14.67 -6.46 17.22
CA ARG A 261 -15.31 -5.69 18.30
C ARG A 261 -15.58 -6.54 19.53
N ALA A 262 -16.03 -7.79 19.34
CA ALA A 262 -16.22 -8.73 20.46
C ALA A 262 -14.90 -9.08 21.17
N LEU A 263 -13.79 -9.23 20.44
CA LEU A 263 -12.47 -9.43 21.06
C LEU A 263 -11.98 -8.17 21.78
N LEU A 264 -12.13 -6.98 21.18
CA LEU A 264 -11.79 -5.69 21.78
C LEU A 264 -12.61 -5.40 23.04
N ALA A 265 -13.88 -5.77 23.08
CA ALA A 265 -14.70 -5.63 24.27
C ALA A 265 -14.19 -6.46 25.45
N ARG A 266 -13.53 -7.60 25.19
CA ARG A 266 -13.02 -8.50 26.24
C ARG A 266 -11.55 -8.30 26.58
N HIS A 267 -10.73 -7.89 25.61
CA HIS A 267 -9.27 -7.84 25.73
C HIS A 267 -8.65 -6.50 25.31
N GLY A 268 -9.49 -5.52 24.91
CA GLY A 268 -9.03 -4.25 24.35
C GLY A 268 -8.36 -3.32 25.35
N GLU A 269 -8.38 -3.62 26.64
CA GLU A 269 -7.64 -2.84 27.66
C GLU A 269 -6.12 -2.98 27.55
N ARG A 270 -5.61 -4.03 26.87
CA ARG A 270 -4.17 -4.32 26.80
C ARG A 270 -3.40 -3.40 25.88
N ASP A 271 -4.02 -2.90 24.82
CA ASP A 271 -3.35 -2.10 23.81
C ASP A 271 -4.21 -0.90 23.40
N SER A 272 -3.68 0.30 23.63
CA SER A 272 -4.27 1.58 23.25
C SER A 272 -4.44 1.77 21.75
N LEU A 273 -3.71 1.00 20.94
CA LEU A 273 -3.80 1.04 19.48
C LEU A 273 -4.76 -0.03 18.92
N GLY A 274 -5.30 -0.91 19.76
CA GLY A 274 -6.11 -2.06 19.32
C GLY A 274 -7.36 -1.66 18.53
N TYR A 275 -8.01 -0.54 18.88
CA TYR A 275 -9.23 -0.09 18.20
C TYR A 275 -8.99 0.28 16.72
N PHE A 276 -7.77 0.71 16.37
CA PHE A 276 -7.41 1.04 14.98
C PHE A 276 -7.39 -0.21 14.08
N ALA A 277 -7.41 -1.43 14.63
CA ALA A 277 -7.58 -2.66 13.86
C ALA A 277 -8.91 -2.71 13.10
N LEU A 278 -9.93 -1.94 13.52
CA LEU A 278 -11.26 -1.87 12.89
C LEU A 278 -11.30 -1.03 11.59
N ARG A 279 -10.18 -0.45 11.18
CA ARG A 279 -10.09 0.29 9.92
C ARG A 279 -10.41 -0.62 8.73
N ARG A 280 -11.37 -0.22 7.89
CA ARG A 280 -11.91 -1.07 6.82
C ARG A 280 -10.96 -1.34 5.65
N ASP A 281 -9.84 -0.62 5.55
CA ASP A 281 -8.80 -0.89 4.53
C ASP A 281 -7.78 -1.98 4.95
N LYS A 282 -8.05 -2.67 6.07
CA LYS A 282 -7.31 -3.82 6.60
C LYS A 282 -8.08 -5.12 6.36
N ALA A 283 -7.34 -6.18 6.07
CA ALA A 283 -7.84 -7.55 6.11
C ALA A 283 -7.52 -8.17 7.47
N VAL A 284 -8.20 -9.26 7.81
CA VAL A 284 -8.04 -9.95 9.10
C VAL A 284 -7.64 -11.40 8.89
N ILE A 285 -6.68 -11.87 9.67
CA ILE A 285 -6.38 -13.30 9.83
C ILE A 285 -6.66 -13.71 11.26
N TRP A 286 -7.51 -14.72 11.40
CA TRP A 286 -7.90 -15.30 12.68
C TRP A 286 -6.94 -16.42 13.10
N SER A 287 -6.69 -16.52 14.39
CA SER A 287 -6.16 -17.74 15.01
C SER A 287 -7.09 -18.93 14.74
N PRO A 288 -6.58 -20.17 14.67
CA PRO A 288 -7.41 -21.36 14.51
C PRO A 288 -8.49 -21.53 15.60
N SER A 289 -8.25 -21.02 16.80
CA SER A 289 -9.22 -21.01 17.91
C SER A 289 -10.27 -19.91 17.81
N GLY A 290 -10.08 -18.91 16.93
CA GLY A 290 -10.93 -17.74 16.81
C GLY A 290 -10.82 -16.74 17.97
N LYS A 291 -9.93 -16.97 18.95
CA LYS A 291 -9.77 -16.15 20.16
C LYS A 291 -8.80 -14.97 19.99
N ALA A 292 -8.03 -14.96 18.90
CA ALA A 292 -7.15 -13.88 18.51
C ALA A 292 -7.17 -13.61 17.00
N ALA A 293 -6.80 -12.41 16.59
CA ALA A 293 -6.76 -11.98 15.19
C ALA A 293 -5.65 -10.97 14.92
N ILE A 294 -5.15 -10.94 13.68
CA ILE A 294 -4.21 -9.93 13.19
C ILE A 294 -4.88 -9.13 12.09
N ALA A 295 -5.00 -7.82 12.27
CA ALA A 295 -5.41 -6.89 11.24
C ALA A 295 -4.18 -6.41 10.45
N TYR A 296 -4.20 -6.56 9.12
CA TYR A 296 -3.07 -6.23 8.27
C TYR A 296 -3.48 -5.66 6.91
N GLY A 297 -2.56 -4.95 6.27
CA GLY A 297 -2.73 -4.37 4.94
C GLY A 297 -1.57 -4.73 4.03
N VAL A 298 -1.83 -4.98 2.75
CA VAL A 298 -0.78 -5.30 1.78
C VAL A 298 -0.47 -4.07 0.93
N ARG A 299 0.79 -3.62 0.94
CA ARG A 299 1.27 -2.47 0.15
C ARG A 299 2.62 -2.79 -0.46
N GLY A 300 2.72 -2.72 -1.79
CA GLY A 300 4.00 -2.93 -2.49
C GLY A 300 4.61 -4.34 -2.30
N GLY A 301 3.79 -5.34 -1.94
CA GLY A 301 4.22 -6.70 -1.59
C GLY A 301 4.88 -6.82 -0.21
N VAL A 302 4.62 -5.85 0.68
CA VAL A 302 4.81 -5.95 2.13
C VAL A 302 3.42 -6.18 2.73
N THR A 303 3.28 -7.16 3.61
CA THR A 303 2.10 -7.34 4.45
C THR A 303 2.39 -6.70 5.80
N LEU A 304 1.67 -5.62 6.11
CA LEU A 304 1.90 -4.77 7.26
C LEU A 304 0.79 -5.01 8.28
N ALA A 305 1.11 -5.68 9.38
CA ALA A 305 0.22 -5.81 10.52
C ALA A 305 0.23 -4.49 11.33
N SER A 306 -0.93 -4.16 11.88
CA SER A 306 -1.16 -2.93 12.65
C SER A 306 -1.16 -3.26 14.14
N GLY A 307 -0.06 -2.98 14.84
CA GLY A 307 0.07 -3.19 16.28
C GLY A 307 0.00 -4.65 16.69
N ASP A 308 -0.55 -4.87 17.88
CA ASP A 308 -0.61 -6.16 18.55
C ASP A 308 -1.74 -7.04 17.99
N PRO A 309 -1.64 -8.38 18.07
CA PRO A 309 -2.77 -9.23 17.80
C PRO A 309 -3.93 -8.90 18.76
N ILE A 310 -5.14 -8.80 18.23
CA ILE A 310 -6.35 -8.51 19.02
C ILE A 310 -6.86 -9.81 19.63
N GLY A 311 -7.15 -9.83 20.93
CA GLY A 311 -7.75 -10.96 21.64
C GLY A 311 -6.83 -11.60 22.66
N ASP A 312 -7.07 -12.87 22.97
CA ASP A 312 -6.39 -13.62 24.03
C ASP A 312 -4.90 -13.87 23.69
N PRO A 313 -3.92 -13.44 24.53
CA PRO A 313 -2.50 -13.68 24.33
C PRO A 313 -2.12 -15.14 24.11
N GLU A 314 -2.84 -16.08 24.73
CA GLU A 314 -2.59 -17.52 24.52
C GLU A 314 -2.83 -17.96 23.08
N ALA A 315 -3.73 -17.26 22.37
CA ALA A 315 -4.07 -17.52 20.98
C ALA A 315 -3.25 -16.71 19.96
N TRP A 316 -2.43 -15.74 20.41
CA TRP A 316 -1.60 -14.91 19.53
C TRP A 316 -0.65 -15.73 18.65
N PRO A 317 0.09 -16.75 19.14
CA PRO A 317 0.97 -17.57 18.31
C PRO A 317 0.23 -18.19 17.11
N GLY A 318 -1.00 -18.65 17.33
CA GLY A 318 -1.82 -19.24 16.27
C GLY A 318 -2.21 -18.24 15.18
N ALA A 319 -2.52 -16.99 15.55
CA ALA A 319 -2.80 -15.93 14.58
C ALA A 319 -1.54 -15.52 13.81
N ILE A 320 -0.40 -15.37 14.51
CA ILE A 320 0.90 -14.99 13.92
C ILE A 320 1.33 -16.04 12.90
N GLU A 321 1.26 -17.32 13.23
CA GLU A 321 1.62 -18.40 12.31
C GLU A 321 0.72 -18.44 11.07
N ALA A 322 -0.59 -18.22 11.24
CA ALA A 322 -1.54 -18.15 10.13
C ALA A 322 -1.21 -16.97 9.21
N TRP A 323 -0.91 -15.80 9.77
CA TRP A 323 -0.53 -14.61 9.01
C TRP A 323 0.80 -14.78 8.27
N LEU A 324 1.83 -15.31 8.94
CA LEU A 324 3.12 -15.61 8.31
C LEU A 324 2.99 -16.68 7.21
N ARG A 325 2.06 -17.64 7.35
CA ARG A 325 1.76 -18.64 6.31
C ARG A 325 1.15 -17.98 5.07
N GLU A 326 0.23 -17.04 5.27
CA GLU A 326 -0.34 -16.27 4.16
C GLU A 326 0.70 -15.36 3.50
N ALA A 327 1.57 -14.72 4.29
CA ALA A 327 2.69 -13.94 3.78
C ALA A 327 3.59 -14.80 2.86
N ARG A 328 3.96 -16.01 3.30
CA ARG A 328 4.73 -16.97 2.48
C ARG A 328 3.98 -17.39 1.22
N ARG A 329 2.67 -17.68 1.31
CA ARG A 329 1.84 -18.09 0.16
C ARG A 329 1.82 -17.05 -0.96
N HIS A 330 1.86 -15.77 -0.61
CA HIS A 330 1.87 -14.66 -1.57
C HIS A 330 3.26 -14.07 -1.84
N ALA A 331 4.31 -14.58 -1.19
CA ALA A 331 5.65 -13.99 -1.13
C ALA A 331 5.62 -12.49 -0.76
N TRP A 332 4.78 -12.16 0.22
CA TRP A 332 4.82 -10.86 0.87
C TRP A 332 5.91 -10.85 1.93
N THR A 333 6.58 -9.72 2.06
CA THR A 333 7.48 -9.46 3.20
C THR A 333 6.61 -9.12 4.42
N PRO A 334 6.64 -9.90 5.51
CA PRO A 334 5.90 -9.57 6.72
C PRO A 334 6.59 -8.43 7.48
N ALA A 335 5.80 -7.50 7.98
CA ALA A 335 6.22 -6.46 8.91
C ALA A 335 5.07 -6.12 9.86
N VAL A 336 5.39 -5.71 11.09
CA VAL A 336 4.41 -5.23 12.07
C VAL A 336 4.80 -3.83 12.47
N MET A 337 3.86 -2.89 12.45
CA MET A 337 4.12 -1.51 12.84
C MET A 337 3.37 -1.15 14.12
N GLY A 338 4.11 -0.67 15.11
CA GLY A 338 3.55 -0.15 16.35
C GLY A 338 3.23 -1.24 17.37
N ALA A 339 3.94 -2.36 17.31
CA ALA A 339 3.73 -3.44 18.28
C ALA A 339 4.21 -3.00 19.67
N GLY A 340 3.46 -3.33 20.72
CA GLY A 340 3.91 -3.25 22.10
C GLY A 340 4.99 -4.28 22.42
N GLU A 341 5.59 -4.18 23.60
CA GLU A 341 6.69 -5.05 24.03
C GLU A 341 6.24 -6.51 24.23
N GLU A 342 5.05 -6.73 24.79
CA GLU A 342 4.48 -8.07 25.01
C GLU A 342 4.31 -8.81 23.68
N ALA A 343 3.61 -8.20 22.71
CA ALA A 343 3.44 -8.80 21.39
C ALA A 343 4.76 -8.89 20.62
N GLY A 344 5.64 -7.89 20.75
CA GLY A 344 6.99 -7.91 20.18
C GLY A 344 7.77 -9.16 20.56
N THR A 345 7.69 -9.56 21.83
CA THR A 345 8.31 -10.79 22.34
C THR A 345 7.71 -12.04 21.70
N VAL A 346 6.39 -12.09 21.51
CA VAL A 346 5.72 -13.24 20.86
C VAL A 346 6.09 -13.30 19.38
N TYR A 347 6.04 -12.18 18.65
CA TYR A 347 6.46 -12.11 17.25
C TYR A 347 7.93 -12.52 17.06
N ALA A 348 8.81 -12.16 17.99
CA ALA A 348 10.22 -12.56 17.96
C ALA A 348 10.42 -14.07 18.02
N ARG A 349 9.60 -14.78 18.83
CA ARG A 349 9.59 -16.26 18.86
C ARG A 349 9.17 -16.88 17.53
N HIS A 350 8.49 -16.13 16.66
CA HIS A 350 8.10 -16.55 15.31
C HIS A 350 9.06 -16.08 14.20
N GLY A 351 10.25 -15.56 14.55
CA GLY A 351 11.32 -15.25 13.61
C GLY A 351 11.28 -13.82 13.04
N LEU A 352 10.69 -12.87 13.77
CA LEU A 352 10.75 -11.45 13.46
C LEU A 352 11.74 -10.75 14.39
N ASP A 353 12.64 -9.95 13.86
CA ASP A 353 13.48 -9.07 14.65
C ASP A 353 12.73 -7.79 15.00
N ALA A 354 13.10 -7.16 16.13
CA ALA A 354 12.50 -5.92 16.60
C ALA A 354 13.45 -4.74 16.41
N LEU A 355 12.93 -3.66 15.83
CA LEU A 355 13.55 -2.35 15.81
C LEU A 355 12.64 -1.40 16.58
N GLU A 356 13.19 -0.69 17.56
CA GLU A 356 12.42 0.31 18.29
C GLU A 356 12.02 1.45 17.35
N LEU A 357 10.71 1.67 17.26
CA LEU A 357 10.11 2.61 16.31
C LEU A 357 9.91 3.99 16.94
N GLY A 358 9.72 4.07 18.26
CA GLY A 358 9.39 5.28 19.00
C GLY A 358 8.58 4.96 20.25
N ASP A 359 8.00 5.99 20.87
CA ASP A 359 7.24 5.84 22.11
C ASP A 359 5.84 6.45 22.00
N GLU A 360 4.86 5.82 22.62
CA GLU A 360 3.53 6.35 22.83
C GLU A 360 3.46 7.19 24.10
N ALA A 361 2.75 8.32 24.03
CA ALA A 361 2.54 9.20 25.17
C ALA A 361 1.21 8.89 25.86
N ILE A 362 1.27 8.23 27.01
CA ILE A 362 0.09 7.88 27.83
C ILE A 362 0.03 8.80 29.05
N VAL A 363 -1.09 9.50 29.22
CA VAL A 363 -1.34 10.31 30.41
C VAL A 363 -2.32 9.56 31.31
N ASP A 364 -1.87 9.23 32.50
CA ASP A 364 -2.73 8.70 33.55
C ASP A 364 -3.40 9.87 34.28
N ARG A 365 -4.73 9.80 34.46
CA ARG A 365 -5.50 10.84 35.14
C ARG A 365 -5.01 11.02 36.57
N SER A 366 -4.66 9.93 37.25
CA SER A 366 -4.26 9.97 38.66
C SER A 366 -2.95 10.74 38.89
N ASP A 367 -2.05 10.73 37.91
CA ASP A 367 -0.76 11.43 37.96
C ASP A 367 -0.81 12.85 37.37
N PHE A 368 -1.91 13.23 36.72
CA PHE A 368 -2.02 14.51 36.04
C PHE A 368 -2.36 15.65 37.01
N THR A 369 -1.53 16.70 36.99
CA THR A 369 -1.79 17.96 37.71
C THR A 369 -1.36 19.16 36.89
N LEU A 370 -2.09 20.27 37.01
CA LEU A 370 -1.70 21.57 36.43
C LEU A 370 -0.76 22.36 37.33
N GLU A 371 -0.47 21.86 38.53
CA GLU A 371 0.38 22.51 39.51
C GLU A 371 1.88 22.31 39.20
N GLY A 372 2.71 23.10 39.89
CA GLY A 372 4.16 23.01 39.76
C GLY A 372 4.77 23.84 38.60
N ARG A 373 6.10 23.94 38.65
CA ARG A 373 6.92 24.77 37.76
C ARG A 373 6.93 24.25 36.32
N ALA A 374 7.01 22.93 36.14
CA ALA A 374 7.07 22.31 34.82
C ALA A 374 5.78 22.51 34.00
N MET A 375 4.63 22.56 34.67
CA MET A 375 3.31 22.75 34.03
C MET A 375 3.00 24.23 33.72
N ARG A 376 3.93 25.16 33.99
CA ARG A 376 3.70 26.61 33.81
C ARG A 376 3.29 26.96 32.38
N GLY A 377 3.96 26.39 31.37
CA GLY A 377 3.65 26.69 29.96
C GLY A 377 2.25 26.22 29.57
N VAL A 378 1.91 24.98 29.91
CA VAL A 378 0.61 24.36 29.66
C VAL A 378 -0.51 25.11 30.38
N ARG A 379 -0.31 25.45 31.66
CA ARG A 379 -1.25 26.23 32.47
C ARG A 379 -1.44 27.65 31.94
N GLN A 380 -0.40 28.29 31.41
CA GLN A 380 -0.50 29.62 30.80
C GLN A 380 -1.29 29.57 29.48
N ALA A 381 -1.06 28.56 28.64
CA ALA A 381 -1.81 28.33 27.42
C ALA A 381 -3.30 28.11 27.73
N HIS A 382 -3.61 27.23 28.69
CA HIS A 382 -4.98 26.98 29.17
C HIS A 382 -5.68 28.26 29.64
N LYS A 383 -5.05 29.01 30.56
CA LYS A 383 -5.62 30.27 31.08
C LYS A 383 -5.81 31.32 29.99
N ARG A 384 -4.91 31.40 29.01
CA ARG A 384 -5.01 32.36 27.90
C ARG A 384 -6.21 32.05 27.02
N VAL A 385 -6.35 30.80 26.56
CA VAL A 385 -7.44 30.37 25.69
C VAL A 385 -8.79 30.49 26.41
N ARG A 386 -8.85 30.08 27.68
CA ARG A 386 -10.05 30.26 28.51
C ARG A 386 -10.45 31.73 28.70
N ARG A 387 -9.50 32.65 28.88
CA ARG A 387 -9.78 34.10 28.97
C ARG A 387 -10.27 34.71 27.65
N ALA A 388 -9.88 34.12 26.52
CA ALA A 388 -10.36 34.52 25.20
C ALA A 388 -11.80 34.03 24.91
N GLY A 389 -12.46 33.39 25.87
CA GLY A 389 -13.87 32.99 25.76
C GLY A 389 -14.11 31.62 25.13
N TYR A 390 -13.05 30.86 24.84
CA TYR A 390 -13.20 29.53 24.27
C TYR A 390 -13.78 28.53 25.28
N THR A 391 -14.62 27.64 24.79
CA THR A 391 -15.25 26.56 25.56
C THR A 391 -15.05 25.21 24.88
N VAL A 392 -15.02 24.13 25.67
CA VAL A 392 -14.87 22.76 25.15
C VAL A 392 -16.11 21.94 25.49
N ARG A 393 -16.72 21.37 24.46
CA ARG A 393 -17.79 20.38 24.59
C ARG A 393 -17.19 18.99 24.37
N VAL A 394 -17.55 18.05 25.25
CA VAL A 394 -17.10 16.65 25.17
C VAL A 394 -18.34 15.77 25.09
N ARG A 395 -18.44 14.92 24.08
CA ARG A 395 -19.60 14.05 23.81
C ARG A 395 -19.17 12.72 23.23
N ARG A 396 -19.95 11.67 23.44
CA ARG A 396 -19.81 10.44 22.64
C ARG A 396 -20.37 10.67 21.25
N HIS A 397 -19.85 9.98 20.24
CA HIS A 397 -20.34 10.10 18.87
C HIS A 397 -21.83 9.74 18.77
N GLU A 398 -22.31 8.79 19.57
CA GLU A 398 -23.73 8.40 19.64
C GLU A 398 -24.65 9.50 20.20
N ASP A 399 -24.10 10.47 20.95
CA ASP A 399 -24.86 11.60 21.51
C ASP A 399 -24.90 12.82 20.57
N ILE A 400 -24.26 12.73 19.39
CA ILE A 400 -24.18 13.82 18.41
C ILE A 400 -25.21 13.57 17.31
N PRO A 401 -26.20 14.48 17.12
CA PRO A 401 -27.13 14.39 16.01
C PRO A 401 -26.42 14.27 14.65
N GLU A 402 -26.96 13.45 13.75
CA GLU A 402 -26.34 13.14 12.45
C GLU A 402 -25.99 14.40 11.62
N ALA A 403 -26.87 15.41 11.62
CA ALA A 403 -26.64 16.68 10.94
C ALA A 403 -25.46 17.47 11.54
N GLU A 404 -25.31 17.44 12.86
CA GLU A 404 -24.21 18.10 13.58
C GLU A 404 -22.90 17.34 13.36
N MET A 405 -22.92 16.01 13.40
CA MET A 405 -21.77 15.16 13.08
C MET A 405 -21.28 15.39 11.64
N GLY A 406 -22.21 15.54 10.69
CA GLY A 406 -21.89 15.89 9.30
C GLY A 406 -21.15 17.22 9.20
N ALA A 407 -21.65 18.27 9.87
CA ALA A 407 -21.01 19.58 9.88
C ALA A 407 -19.61 19.56 10.53
N LEU A 408 -19.44 18.80 11.62
CA LEU A 408 -18.13 18.61 12.26
C LEU A 408 -17.16 17.86 11.36
N THR A 409 -17.63 16.84 10.65
CA THR A 409 -16.83 16.07 9.69
C THR A 409 -16.39 16.93 8.51
N ASP A 410 -17.28 17.76 7.96
CA ASP A 410 -16.97 18.71 6.89
C ASP A 410 -15.93 19.75 7.34
N LYS A 411 -16.04 20.27 8.57
CA LYS A 411 -15.05 21.18 9.16
C LYS A 411 -13.70 20.48 9.37
N ALA A 412 -13.70 19.25 9.89
CA ALA A 412 -12.49 18.45 10.06
C ALA A 412 -11.77 18.17 8.73
N ASP A 413 -12.53 17.93 7.66
CA ASP A 413 -12.03 17.77 6.30
C ASP A 413 -11.48 19.08 5.70
N LEU A 414 -12.14 20.21 5.97
CA LEU A 414 -11.70 21.54 5.53
C LEU A 414 -10.37 21.94 6.19
N TRP A 415 -10.21 21.64 7.48
CA TRP A 415 -9.00 21.94 8.25
C TRP A 415 -7.84 20.97 7.99
N ARG A 416 -8.07 19.95 7.16
CA ARG A 416 -7.08 18.93 6.83
C ARG A 416 -5.93 19.53 6.01
N ASP A 417 -4.70 19.20 6.40
CA ASP A 417 -3.51 19.59 5.65
C ASP A 417 -3.12 18.49 4.63
N GLY A 418 -3.34 18.76 3.33
CA GLY A 418 -3.07 17.85 2.22
C GLY A 418 -4.29 17.09 1.68
N GLY A 419 -4.12 16.27 0.64
CA GLY A 419 -5.23 15.66 -0.13
C GLY A 419 -5.74 14.28 0.33
N THR A 420 -4.97 13.53 1.13
CA THR A 420 -5.35 12.20 1.67
C THR A 420 -5.36 12.14 3.20
N GLU A 421 -6.29 11.39 3.78
CA GLU A 421 -6.30 11.06 5.22
C GLU A 421 -5.01 10.29 5.58
N ARG A 422 -4.34 10.72 6.65
CA ARG A 422 -3.10 10.09 7.14
C ARG A 422 -3.46 9.02 8.16
N GLY A 423 -2.58 8.04 8.33
CA GLY A 423 -2.75 6.99 9.35
C GLY A 423 -3.07 5.61 8.78
N PHE A 424 -2.36 4.59 9.27
CA PHE A 424 -2.71 3.17 9.08
C PHE A 424 -2.81 2.46 10.43
N SER A 425 -1.75 2.47 11.22
CA SER A 425 -1.76 1.87 12.57
C SER A 425 -2.39 2.76 13.64
N MET A 426 -2.57 4.05 13.35
CA MET A 426 -2.87 5.10 14.34
C MET A 426 -3.96 6.08 13.90
N ALA A 427 -4.75 5.70 12.88
CA ALA A 427 -5.96 6.43 12.54
C ALA A 427 -7.03 5.47 12.03
N LEU A 428 -8.26 5.65 12.51
CA LEU A 428 -9.43 4.89 12.13
C LEU A 428 -9.93 5.34 10.74
N GLY A 429 -9.80 6.64 10.43
CA GLY A 429 -10.04 7.18 9.09
C GLY A 429 -11.50 7.15 8.62
N ARG A 430 -12.45 7.07 9.56
CA ARG A 430 -13.91 7.09 9.31
C ARG A 430 -14.67 7.85 10.41
N LEU A 431 -14.30 9.11 10.63
CA LEU A 431 -14.95 9.98 11.60
C LEU A 431 -16.47 10.02 11.38
N GLY A 432 -17.25 9.90 12.45
CA GLY A 432 -18.71 9.95 12.40
C GLY A 432 -19.40 8.68 11.91
N ASP A 433 -18.67 7.57 11.72
CA ASP A 433 -19.30 6.30 11.37
C ASP A 433 -20.26 5.84 12.51
N PRO A 434 -21.53 5.50 12.20
CA PRO A 434 -22.50 5.07 13.21
C PRO A 434 -22.08 3.82 14.01
N ALA A 435 -21.21 2.97 13.44
CA ALA A 435 -20.67 1.81 14.15
C ALA A 435 -19.68 2.20 15.27
N ASP A 436 -19.20 3.44 15.28
CA ASP A 436 -18.20 3.97 16.20
C ASP A 436 -18.81 4.94 17.24
N GLY A 437 -20.06 4.69 17.65
CA GLY A 437 -20.80 5.52 18.62
C GLY A 437 -20.09 5.75 19.97
N ARG A 438 -19.26 4.80 20.41
CA ARG A 438 -18.47 4.91 21.65
C ARG A 438 -17.24 5.81 21.56
N CYS A 439 -16.86 6.26 20.37
CA CYS A 439 -15.79 7.25 20.22
C CYS A 439 -16.19 8.58 20.88
N VAL A 440 -15.20 9.33 21.36
CA VAL A 440 -15.42 10.59 22.08
C VAL A 440 -14.94 11.76 21.22
N MET A 441 -15.84 12.71 21.00
CA MET A 441 -15.59 13.96 20.29
C MET A 441 -15.36 15.09 21.29
N LEU A 442 -14.31 15.88 21.05
CA LEU A 442 -14.09 17.17 21.69
C LEU A 442 -14.23 18.27 20.66
N GLU A 443 -15.03 19.28 20.98
CA GLU A 443 -15.30 20.43 20.12
C GLU A 443 -14.89 21.69 20.87
N CYS A 444 -13.99 22.48 20.30
CA CYS A 444 -13.59 23.75 20.87
C CYS A 444 -14.31 24.87 20.14
N HIS A 445 -15.17 25.59 20.83
CA HIS A 445 -15.91 26.73 20.32
C HIS A 445 -15.24 28.02 20.77
N ASP A 446 -15.24 29.04 19.92
CA ASP A 446 -14.83 30.40 20.31
C ASP A 446 -15.94 31.14 21.08
N SER A 447 -15.71 32.43 21.34
CA SER A 447 -16.68 33.31 22.02
C SER A 447 -18.00 33.48 21.25
N ASP A 448 -17.98 33.27 19.93
CA ASP A 448 -19.14 33.43 19.06
C ASP A 448 -19.91 32.10 18.89
N GLY A 449 -19.42 31.02 19.50
CA GLY A 449 -20.02 29.69 19.44
C GLY A 449 -19.62 28.88 18.21
N GLU A 450 -18.70 29.37 17.37
CA GLU A 450 -18.23 28.65 16.20
C GLU A 450 -17.17 27.60 16.58
N PRO A 451 -17.27 26.34 16.13
CA PRO A 451 -16.22 25.36 16.38
C PRO A 451 -14.96 25.74 15.57
N ARG A 452 -13.84 25.86 16.29
CA ARG A 452 -12.50 26.23 15.79
C ARG A 452 -11.51 25.07 15.84
N ALA A 453 -11.80 24.02 16.60
CA ALA A 453 -10.99 22.80 16.63
C ALA A 453 -11.83 21.59 17.05
N VAL A 454 -11.42 20.41 16.56
CA VAL A 454 -12.07 19.13 16.80
C VAL A 454 -11.00 18.07 17.10
N LEU A 455 -11.17 17.33 18.21
CA LEU A 455 -10.43 16.10 18.49
C LEU A 455 -11.39 14.92 18.54
N SER A 456 -10.98 13.77 18.00
CA SER A 456 -11.71 12.51 18.17
C SER A 456 -10.80 11.47 18.80
N PHE A 457 -11.35 10.75 19.77
CA PHE A 457 -10.69 9.68 20.49
C PHE A 457 -11.46 8.37 20.31
N VAL A 458 -10.72 7.29 20.05
CA VAL A 458 -11.26 5.94 20.01
C VAL A 458 -11.19 5.28 21.39
N PRO A 459 -12.09 4.33 21.70
CA PRO A 459 -12.06 3.58 22.94
C PRO A 459 -10.78 2.75 23.09
N TRP A 460 -10.14 2.84 24.25
CA TRP A 460 -9.11 1.92 24.71
C TRP A 460 -9.66 1.15 25.92
N GLY A 461 -10.23 -0.02 25.66
CA GLY A 461 -10.97 -0.76 26.68
C GLY A 461 -12.21 -0.02 27.19
N GLU A 462 -12.53 -0.17 28.48
CA GLU A 462 -13.67 0.51 29.11
C GLU A 462 -13.32 1.88 29.68
N ARG A 463 -12.07 2.06 30.12
CA ARG A 463 -11.61 3.22 30.91
C ARG A 463 -10.50 4.03 30.25
N GLY A 464 -10.19 3.76 28.98
CA GLY A 464 -9.13 4.44 28.24
C GLY A 464 -9.65 5.12 26.98
N LEU A 465 -8.95 6.17 26.56
CA LEU A 465 -9.13 6.83 25.27
C LEU A 465 -7.80 6.89 24.51
N SER A 466 -7.86 6.78 23.18
CA SER A 466 -6.68 6.89 22.31
C SER A 466 -6.96 7.87 21.18
N LEU A 467 -6.04 8.79 20.93
CA LEU A 467 -6.25 9.91 20.03
C LEU A 467 -6.22 9.48 18.56
N ASP A 468 -7.35 9.60 17.88
CA ASP A 468 -7.53 9.26 16.46
C ASP A 468 -7.32 10.48 15.56
N LEU A 469 -8.01 11.58 15.88
CA LEU A 469 -8.06 12.75 15.02
C LEU A 469 -7.74 14.04 15.79
N MET A 470 -6.93 14.88 15.17
CA MET A 470 -6.62 16.23 15.62
C MET A 470 -6.79 17.19 14.43
N ARG A 471 -7.76 18.12 14.53
CA ARG A 471 -7.98 19.16 13.51
C ARG A 471 -8.24 20.50 14.19
N ARG A 472 -7.66 21.56 13.62
CA ARG A 472 -7.91 22.94 14.05
C ARG A 472 -7.99 23.86 12.85
N ASP A 473 -8.79 24.91 12.97
CA ASP A 473 -8.78 26.01 12.03
C ASP A 473 -7.38 26.66 12.02
N ARG A 474 -6.88 26.97 10.82
CA ARG A 474 -5.60 27.66 10.63
C ARG A 474 -5.64 29.09 11.20
N ASN A 475 -6.82 29.68 11.27
CA ASN A 475 -7.06 31.01 11.82
C ASN A 475 -7.42 30.97 13.33
N SER A 476 -7.22 29.83 14.01
CA SER A 476 -7.46 29.71 15.46
C SER A 476 -6.29 30.21 16.30
N ASP A 477 -6.59 30.59 17.54
CA ASP A 477 -5.59 31.03 18.50
C ASP A 477 -4.57 29.94 18.86
N ASN A 478 -3.38 30.38 19.27
CA ASN A 478 -2.34 29.46 19.70
C ASN A 478 -2.68 28.85 21.07
N GLY A 479 -2.62 27.53 21.16
CA GLY A 479 -2.85 26.80 22.41
C GLY A 479 -4.19 26.06 22.49
N LEU A 480 -5.01 26.08 21.44
CA LEU A 480 -6.30 25.39 21.42
C LEU A 480 -6.17 23.88 21.69
N MET A 481 -5.17 23.23 21.09
CA MET A 481 -4.95 21.79 21.28
C MET A 481 -4.61 21.46 22.73
N GLU A 482 -3.73 22.25 23.34
CA GLU A 482 -3.40 22.17 24.77
C GLU A 482 -4.66 22.34 25.62
N PHE A 483 -5.43 23.37 25.32
CA PHE A 483 -6.66 23.68 26.04
C PHE A 483 -7.64 22.49 26.01
N MET A 484 -7.91 21.93 24.82
CA MET A 484 -8.81 20.79 24.65
C MET A 484 -8.32 19.53 25.40
N VAL A 485 -7.03 19.18 25.29
CA VAL A 485 -6.48 18.00 25.98
C VAL A 485 -6.55 18.17 27.49
N ILE A 486 -6.26 19.38 28.01
CA ILE A 486 -6.37 19.67 29.45
C ILE A 486 -7.82 19.60 29.92
N GLU A 487 -8.76 20.17 29.18
CA GLU A 487 -10.19 20.12 29.52
C GLU A 487 -10.68 18.66 29.56
N LEU A 488 -10.23 17.81 28.64
CA LEU A 488 -10.52 16.37 28.71
C LEU A 488 -9.94 15.73 29.97
N LEU A 489 -8.66 15.97 30.28
CA LEU A 489 -8.00 15.37 31.46
C LEU A 489 -8.62 15.84 32.78
N LEU A 490 -9.01 17.12 32.87
CA LEU A 490 -9.69 17.67 34.05
C LEU A 490 -11.10 17.11 34.24
N ARG A 491 -11.80 16.81 33.14
CA ARG A 491 -13.17 16.28 33.13
C ARG A 491 -13.25 14.78 32.90
N ALA A 492 -12.12 14.07 32.90
CA ALA A 492 -12.04 12.66 32.53
C ALA A 492 -12.94 11.77 33.40
N GLU A 493 -13.14 12.14 34.67
CA GLU A 493 -14.03 11.45 35.60
C GLU A 493 -15.50 11.49 35.18
N GLU A 494 -15.96 12.58 34.56
CA GLU A 494 -17.33 12.70 34.01
C GLU A 494 -17.62 11.64 32.94
N PHE A 495 -16.57 11.10 32.30
CA PHE A 495 -16.66 10.15 31.20
C PHE A 495 -16.14 8.75 31.56
N GLY A 496 -15.74 8.52 32.82
CA GLY A 496 -15.16 7.25 33.27
C GLY A 496 -13.79 6.92 32.67
N VAL A 497 -13.01 7.95 32.30
CA VAL A 497 -11.71 7.80 31.65
C VAL A 497 -10.59 7.92 32.69
N GLU A 498 -9.75 6.89 32.78
CA GLU A 498 -8.57 6.83 33.65
C GLU A 498 -7.28 7.12 32.88
N ARG A 499 -7.19 6.73 31.60
CA ARG A 499 -5.97 6.85 30.81
C ARG A 499 -6.26 7.43 29.42
N VAL A 500 -5.40 8.31 28.95
CA VAL A 500 -5.50 8.91 27.61
C VAL A 500 -4.18 8.76 26.87
N SER A 501 -4.20 8.06 25.73
CA SER A 501 -3.10 8.08 24.78
C SER A 501 -3.20 9.30 23.88
N LEU A 502 -2.13 10.09 23.84
CA LEU A 502 -1.96 11.26 22.97
C LEU A 502 -1.23 10.91 21.67
N ASN A 503 -1.32 9.65 21.26
CA ASN A 503 -0.71 9.10 20.05
C ASN A 503 0.84 9.06 20.13
N PHE A 504 1.44 8.52 19.07
CA PHE A 504 2.80 8.03 19.01
C PHE A 504 3.82 9.08 18.54
N ALA A 505 4.95 9.16 19.24
CA ALA A 505 6.12 9.90 18.81
C ALA A 505 7.16 8.94 18.19
N MET A 506 7.14 8.84 16.87
CA MET A 506 8.14 8.11 16.07
C MET A 506 9.58 8.58 16.42
N PHE A 507 10.46 7.59 16.67
CA PHE A 507 11.93 7.65 16.75
C PHE A 507 12.56 8.38 17.95
N ARG A 508 11.88 8.51 19.10
CA ARG A 508 12.46 9.12 20.31
C ARG A 508 13.79 8.50 20.76
N SER A 509 13.88 7.18 20.85
CA SER A 509 15.04 6.53 21.44
C SER A 509 16.31 6.57 20.60
N VAL A 510 16.22 6.99 19.34
CA VAL A 510 17.38 7.28 18.49
C VAL A 510 18.02 8.62 18.90
N PHE A 511 17.23 9.58 19.39
CA PHE A 511 17.75 10.86 19.91
C PHE A 511 18.32 10.73 21.33
N GLU A 512 17.74 9.88 22.19
CA GLU A 512 18.26 9.61 23.54
C GLU A 512 19.48 8.66 23.55
N ARG A 513 19.55 7.68 22.64
CA ARG A 513 20.70 6.76 22.54
C ARG A 513 21.81 7.26 21.61
N GLY A 514 21.49 8.10 20.61
CA GLY A 514 22.49 8.72 19.74
C GLY A 514 23.48 9.65 20.47
N THR A 515 23.13 10.09 21.68
CA THR A 515 23.97 10.91 22.56
C THR A 515 24.80 10.11 23.57
N ARG A 516 24.60 8.79 23.70
CA ARG A 516 25.41 7.92 24.57
C ARG A 516 26.42 7.12 23.75
N LEU A 517 27.70 7.22 24.12
CA LEU A 517 28.83 6.57 23.45
C LEU A 517 28.61 5.03 23.36
N GLY A 518 28.41 4.49 22.15
CA GLY A 518 28.30 3.03 21.93
C GLY A 518 27.64 2.53 20.64
N ALA A 519 27.11 3.40 19.77
CA ALA A 519 26.39 2.96 18.56
C ALA A 519 27.32 2.36 17.48
N GLY A 520 27.11 1.06 17.15
CA GLY A 520 27.80 0.36 16.05
C GLY A 520 27.49 0.91 14.65
N PRO A 521 28.20 0.46 13.59
CA PRO A 521 28.16 1.06 12.25
C PRO A 521 26.76 1.07 11.61
N VAL A 522 25.98 0.02 11.82
CA VAL A 522 24.61 -0.11 11.31
C VAL A 522 23.68 0.90 11.96
N LEU A 523 23.78 1.08 13.28
CA LEU A 523 22.98 2.04 14.02
C LEU A 523 23.32 3.48 13.61
N ARG A 524 24.60 3.78 13.30
CA ARG A 524 25.01 5.09 12.77
C ARG A 524 24.48 5.38 11.36
N LEU A 525 24.49 4.40 10.46
CA LEU A 525 23.92 4.54 9.12
C LEU A 525 22.39 4.75 9.22
N TRP A 526 21.72 4.03 10.11
CA TRP A 526 20.30 4.21 10.40
C TRP A 526 19.99 5.57 11.03
N CYS A 527 20.78 6.03 12.00
CA CYS A 527 20.68 7.38 12.54
C CYS A 527 20.81 8.42 11.42
N SER A 528 21.78 8.26 10.51
CA SER A 528 21.98 9.18 9.38
C SER A 528 20.80 9.19 8.40
N VAL A 529 20.27 8.02 8.04
CA VAL A 529 19.06 7.91 7.21
C VAL A 529 17.85 8.53 7.93
N LEU A 530 17.69 8.30 9.23
CA LEU A 530 16.60 8.85 10.02
C LEU A 530 16.72 10.35 10.25
N THR A 531 17.93 10.91 10.40
CA THR A 531 18.16 12.37 10.47
C THR A 531 17.93 13.04 9.11
N PHE A 532 18.26 12.34 8.02
CA PHE A 532 17.95 12.79 6.67
C PHE A 532 16.43 12.81 6.42
N LEU A 533 15.71 11.78 6.90
CA LEU A 533 14.25 11.75 6.90
C LEU A 533 13.68 12.79 7.90
N SER A 534 14.27 13.03 9.07
CA SER A 534 13.75 14.03 10.02
C SER A 534 13.81 15.47 9.50
N ARG A 535 14.68 15.80 8.53
CA ARG A 535 14.61 17.09 7.80
C ARG A 535 13.33 17.26 6.98
N TRP A 536 12.64 16.16 6.67
CA TRP A 536 11.40 16.12 5.88
C TRP A 536 10.17 15.77 6.74
N TRP A 537 10.35 15.39 8.02
CA TRP A 537 9.29 14.99 8.93
C TRP A 537 9.36 15.75 10.27
N GLN A 538 8.31 16.51 10.61
CA GLN A 538 8.10 17.29 11.85
C GLN A 538 7.99 16.42 13.15
N LEU A 539 8.95 15.53 13.38
CA LEU A 539 8.93 14.54 14.47
C LEU A 539 9.22 15.18 15.83
N GLU A 540 10.09 16.17 15.86
CA GLU A 540 10.48 16.87 17.09
C GLU A 540 9.33 17.72 17.67
N SER A 541 8.47 18.28 16.81
CA SER A 541 7.31 19.04 17.28
C SER A 541 6.25 18.17 17.93
N LEU A 542 6.04 16.93 17.46
CA LEU A 542 5.09 15.99 18.09
C LEU A 542 5.60 15.52 19.45
N TYR A 543 6.89 15.16 19.55
CA TYR A 543 7.50 14.82 20.84
C TYR A 543 7.39 15.97 21.85
N ARG A 544 7.82 17.18 21.48
CA ARG A 544 7.71 18.37 22.35
C ARG A 544 6.25 18.69 22.69
N ALA A 545 5.33 18.42 21.75
CA ALA A 545 3.91 18.60 21.97
C ALA A 545 3.30 17.55 22.93
N ASN A 546 3.88 16.37 23.11
CA ASN A 546 3.34 15.40 24.06
C ASN A 546 4.08 15.45 25.41
N ALA A 547 5.38 15.73 25.40
CA ALA A 547 6.22 15.83 26.60
C ALA A 547 5.73 16.87 27.62
N LYS A 548 5.02 17.92 27.17
CA LYS A 548 4.45 18.95 28.04
C LYS A 548 3.39 18.43 29.03
N TYR A 549 2.78 17.27 28.76
CA TYR A 549 1.78 16.65 29.64
C TYR A 549 2.36 15.64 30.63
N ARG A 550 3.69 15.46 30.63
CA ARG A 550 4.40 14.46 31.46
C ARG A 550 3.81 13.03 31.32
N PRO A 551 3.68 12.52 30.10
CA PRO A 551 3.15 11.18 29.89
C PRO A 551 4.12 10.11 30.41
N VAL A 552 3.55 8.95 30.75
CA VAL A 552 4.25 7.67 30.75
C VAL A 552 4.52 7.31 29.29
N TRP A 553 5.78 6.94 29.00
CA TRP A 553 6.19 6.60 27.65
C TRP A 553 6.23 5.09 27.48
N GLU A 554 5.43 4.57 26.55
CA GLU A 554 5.38 3.14 26.25
C GLU A 554 6.08 2.87 24.90
N PRO A 555 7.13 2.02 24.86
CA PRO A 555 7.90 1.79 23.65
C PRO A 555 7.08 0.99 22.64
N ARG A 556 7.11 1.40 21.37
CA ARG A 556 6.54 0.65 20.25
C ARG A 556 7.60 0.24 19.25
N TYR A 557 7.40 -0.93 18.64
CA TYR A 557 8.39 -1.60 17.81
C TYR A 557 7.89 -1.78 16.37
N LEU A 558 8.85 -1.71 15.43
CA LEU A 558 8.74 -2.19 14.06
C LEU A 558 9.35 -3.59 14.01
N LEU A 559 8.54 -4.59 13.67
CA LEU A 559 8.98 -5.97 13.57
C LEU A 559 9.17 -6.37 12.11
N PHE A 560 10.24 -7.09 11.79
CA PHE A 560 10.61 -7.46 10.43
C PHE A 560 11.34 -8.80 10.36
N GLU A 561 11.20 -9.55 9.27
CA GLU A 561 11.89 -10.87 9.14
C GLU A 561 13.37 -10.72 8.75
N LYS A 562 13.71 -9.73 7.91
CA LYS A 562 15.06 -9.54 7.35
C LYS A 562 15.42 -8.06 7.27
N SER A 563 16.59 -7.68 7.77
CA SER A 563 17.05 -6.28 7.74
C SER A 563 17.19 -5.73 6.32
N ALA A 564 17.49 -6.59 5.33
CA ALA A 564 17.58 -6.19 3.91
C ALA A 564 16.24 -5.71 3.32
N ASP A 565 15.12 -6.06 3.94
CA ASP A 565 13.79 -5.63 3.50
C ASP A 565 13.33 -4.31 4.15
N LEU A 566 14.06 -3.79 5.15
CA LEU A 566 13.71 -2.56 5.87
C LEU A 566 13.44 -1.34 4.96
N PRO A 567 14.23 -1.05 3.90
CA PRO A 567 13.92 0.07 3.01
C PRO A 567 12.55 -0.08 2.33
N ARG A 568 12.20 -1.32 1.94
CA ARG A 568 10.93 -1.62 1.30
C ARG A 568 9.78 -1.52 2.30
N ILE A 569 9.99 -2.01 3.53
CA ILE A 569 9.04 -1.88 4.63
C ILE A 569 8.80 -0.40 4.93
N GLY A 570 9.85 0.43 5.00
CA GLY A 570 9.75 1.87 5.20
C GLY A 570 8.92 2.59 4.12
N ILE A 571 9.10 2.24 2.84
CA ILE A 571 8.28 2.79 1.75
C ILE A 571 6.81 2.33 1.86
N ALA A 572 6.58 1.06 2.23
CA ALA A 572 5.23 0.53 2.40
C ALA A 572 4.51 1.18 3.59
N ALA A 573 5.22 1.32 4.72
CA ALA A 573 4.82 2.03 5.92
C ALA A 573 4.44 3.48 5.62
N ALA A 574 5.33 4.24 4.98
CA ALA A 574 5.07 5.64 4.63
C ALA A 574 3.89 5.81 3.67
N ARG A 575 3.64 4.84 2.77
CA ARG A 575 2.44 4.82 1.92
C ARG A 575 1.17 4.46 2.68
N ALA A 576 1.26 3.54 3.65
CA ALA A 576 0.13 3.13 4.47
C ALA A 576 -0.32 4.27 5.39
N GLU A 577 0.63 4.91 6.07
CA GLU A 577 0.41 6.07 6.95
C GLU A 577 0.05 7.36 6.18
N GLY A 578 0.02 7.34 4.84
CA GLY A 578 -0.36 8.50 4.02
C GLY A 578 0.71 9.58 3.88
N PHE A 579 1.95 9.34 4.31
CA PHE A 579 3.10 10.25 4.12
C PHE A 579 3.61 10.28 2.67
N LEU A 580 3.47 9.17 1.94
CA LEU A 580 3.78 9.08 0.51
C LEU A 580 2.51 8.95 -0.31
N ALA A 581 2.01 10.07 -0.82
CA ALA A 581 0.99 10.04 -1.85
C ALA A 581 1.60 9.45 -3.14
N PRO A 582 1.02 8.37 -3.72
CA PRO A 582 1.45 7.93 -5.04
C PRO A 582 1.19 9.06 -6.04
N PRO A 583 2.03 9.26 -7.08
CA PRO A 583 1.79 10.28 -8.09
C PRO A 583 0.37 10.10 -8.64
N ALA A 584 -0.45 11.12 -8.42
CA ALA A 584 -1.82 11.17 -8.90
C ALA A 584 -1.77 11.81 -10.29
N LEU A 585 -2.17 11.06 -11.32
CA LEU A 585 -2.50 11.67 -12.60
C LEU A 585 -3.68 12.64 -12.39
N PRO A 586 -3.72 13.79 -13.09
CA PRO A 586 -4.82 14.75 -12.98
C PRO A 586 -6.14 14.03 -13.24
N ARG A 587 -6.99 13.98 -12.22
CA ARG A 587 -8.35 13.45 -12.34
C ARG A 587 -9.17 14.52 -13.04
N PHE A 588 -9.49 14.31 -14.31
CA PHE A 588 -10.58 15.03 -14.95
C PHE A 588 -11.89 14.64 -14.26
N ALA A 589 -12.47 15.61 -13.55
CA ALA A 589 -13.82 15.64 -12.99
C ALA A 589 -14.58 14.29 -12.89
N SER A 590 -14.19 13.43 -11.96
CA SER A 590 -15.06 12.32 -11.53
C SER A 590 -15.95 12.85 -10.40
N ARG A 591 -17.25 13.01 -10.67
CA ARG A 591 -18.28 13.25 -9.63
C ARG A 591 -18.08 12.23 -8.50
N ARG A 592 -18.00 12.73 -7.26
CA ARG A 592 -18.10 11.89 -6.05
C ARG A 592 -19.37 11.03 -6.19
N PRO A 593 -19.35 9.74 -5.81
CA PRO A 593 -20.59 8.99 -5.65
C PRO A 593 -21.40 9.73 -4.59
N ALA A 594 -22.60 10.16 -4.95
CA ALA A 594 -23.58 10.62 -3.99
C ALA A 594 -23.84 9.49 -2.99
N HIS A 595 -23.94 9.85 -1.72
CA HIS A 595 -24.49 9.02 -0.67
C HIS A 595 -25.82 8.40 -1.20
N PRO A 596 -26.08 7.10 -1.06
CA PRO A 596 -27.37 6.55 -1.46
C PRO A 596 -28.45 7.23 -0.63
N ASP A 597 -29.34 7.98 -1.30
CA ASP A 597 -30.54 8.58 -0.72
C ASP A 597 -31.27 7.56 0.14
N ARG A 598 -31.16 7.69 1.47
CA ARG A 598 -32.15 7.16 2.39
C ARG A 598 -33.41 7.98 2.17
N ARG A 599 -34.37 7.42 1.43
CA ARG A 599 -35.75 7.90 1.44
C ARG A 599 -36.24 7.89 2.89
N LEU A 600 -36.37 9.06 3.49
CA LEU A 600 -37.12 9.26 4.72
C LEU A 600 -38.54 8.71 4.49
N PRO A 601 -39.10 7.90 5.41
CA PRO A 601 -40.50 7.51 5.32
C PRO A 601 -41.38 8.76 5.38
N ALA A 602 -42.37 8.83 4.49
CA ALA A 602 -43.32 9.93 4.45
C ALA A 602 -44.04 10.07 5.81
N PRO A 603 -44.27 11.30 6.30
CA PRO A 603 -45.03 11.50 7.52
C PRO A 603 -46.46 10.96 7.35
N PRO A 604 -47.07 10.37 8.39
CA PRO A 604 -48.44 9.88 8.32
C PRO A 604 -49.41 11.02 7.99
N PRO A 605 -50.49 10.75 7.23
CA PRO A 605 -51.47 11.78 6.87
C PRO A 605 -52.14 12.33 8.12
N ALA A 606 -52.21 13.67 8.21
CA ALA A 606 -52.90 14.38 9.27
C ALA A 606 -54.38 13.96 9.34
N ALA A 607 -54.85 13.66 10.54
CA ALA A 607 -56.25 13.35 10.80
C ALA A 607 -57.15 14.55 10.43
N PRO A 608 -58.33 14.32 9.84
CA PRO A 608 -59.23 15.41 9.45
C PRO A 608 -59.78 16.12 10.69
N ALA A 609 -59.59 17.45 10.72
CA ALA A 609 -60.14 18.34 11.73
C ALA A 609 -61.68 18.26 11.75
N ALA A 610 -62.23 17.96 12.92
CA ALA A 610 -63.66 18.03 13.18
C ALA A 610 -64.15 19.47 13.02
N ARG A 611 -65.14 19.68 12.16
CA ARG A 611 -65.89 20.94 12.05
C ARG A 611 -66.73 21.15 13.31
N SER A 612 -66.30 22.01 14.22
CA SER A 612 -67.18 22.62 15.22
C SER A 612 -67.82 23.87 14.62
N GLY A 613 -69.15 23.87 14.55
CA GLY A 613 -69.96 24.94 13.97
C GLY A 613 -69.83 26.28 14.69
N ARG A 614 -70.06 27.35 13.93
CA ARG A 614 -70.36 28.70 14.44
C ARG A 614 -71.63 28.69 15.29
N PRO A 615 -71.77 29.71 16.15
CA PRO A 615 -72.90 30.59 15.96
C PRO A 615 -72.51 32.08 15.89
N THR A 616 -73.22 32.78 15.01
CA THR A 616 -73.39 34.23 14.83
C THR A 616 -74.21 34.88 15.95
N PRO A 617 -74.33 36.22 16.02
CA PRO A 617 -73.48 37.30 15.50
C PRO A 617 -72.59 37.93 16.59
#